data_AF-A0A093SZF1-F1
#
_entry.id   AF-A0A093SZF1-F1
#
_cell.length_a   1.000
_cell.length_b   1.000
_cell.length_c   1.000
_cell.angle_alpha   90.00
_cell.angle_beta   90.00
_cell.angle_gamma   90.00
#
_symmetry.space_group_name_H-M   'P 1'
#
loop_
_entity.id
_entity.type
_entity.pdbx_description
1 polymer ?
#
loop_
_entity_poly.entity_id
_entity_poly.type
_entity_poly.pdbx_seq_one_letter_code
_entity_poly.pdbx_strand_id
1 'polypeptide(L)'
;SGQKVCYGAFKRSCYKLAYFQDLSRRVGFQEARQACEMDGGALLSLESEAEQQLIENMLQNLTKSGSGISDGDFWIGLWRSGDGLATSSVCPDLYQWADGSISPFR
;
A
#
# COMPACT_ATOMS: atom_id res chain seq x y z
N SER A 1 -3.91 14.66 6.72
CA SER A 1 -2.45 14.88 6.70
C SER A 1 -1.75 13.57 6.90
N GLY A 2 -0.74 13.25 6.10
CA GLY A 2 0.04 12.01 6.21
C GLY A 2 1.52 12.32 6.34
N GLN A 3 2.29 11.41 6.95
CA GLN A 3 3.74 11.57 7.11
C GLN A 3 4.45 11.02 5.87
N LYS A 4 5.23 11.85 5.18
CA LYS A 4 6.07 11.46 4.04
C LYS A 4 7.49 11.18 4.51
N VAL A 5 8.04 10.03 4.15
CA VAL A 5 9.41 9.62 4.47
C VAL A 5 10.08 9.12 3.19
N CYS A 6 11.28 9.62 2.89
CA CYS A 6 12.03 9.25 1.68
C CYS A 6 13.34 8.57 2.03
N TYR A 7 13.66 7.47 1.36
CA TYR A 7 14.89 6.70 1.56
C TYR A 7 15.77 6.84 0.33
N GLY A 8 16.93 7.47 0.50
CA GLY A 8 17.91 7.65 -0.58
C GLY A 8 18.61 6.37 -1.03
N ALA A 9 18.57 5.31 -0.21
CA ALA A 9 19.33 4.07 -0.43
C ALA A 9 18.64 3.06 -1.38
N PHE A 10 17.31 3.09 -1.49
CA PHE A 10 16.53 2.21 -2.37
C PHE A 10 15.85 3.07 -3.43
N LYS A 11 16.37 3.10 -4.67
CA LYS A 11 15.73 3.75 -5.85
C LYS A 11 15.12 5.16 -5.64
N ARG A 12 15.55 5.93 -4.62
CA ARG A 12 14.86 7.17 -4.16
C ARG A 12 13.36 6.96 -3.91
N SER A 13 12.97 5.88 -3.27
CA SER A 13 11.58 5.62 -2.90
C SER A 13 11.12 6.54 -1.77
N CYS A 14 9.98 7.20 -1.97
CA CYS A 14 9.30 8.02 -0.98
C CYS A 14 7.95 7.39 -0.63
N TYR A 15 7.73 7.14 0.65
CA TYR A 15 6.48 6.56 1.16
C TYR A 15 5.70 7.61 1.93
N LYS A 16 4.37 7.55 1.86
CA LYS A 16 3.47 8.40 2.65
C LYS A 16 2.43 7.51 3.30
N LEU A 17 2.29 7.61 4.62
CA LEU A 17 1.24 6.91 5.34
C LEU A 17 0.07 7.85 5.60
N ALA A 18 -1.10 7.48 5.08
CA ALA A 18 -2.36 8.14 5.35
C ALA A 18 -3.12 7.34 6.42
N TYR A 19 -3.18 7.89 7.63
CA TYR A 19 -3.86 7.26 8.75
C TYR A 19 -4.95 8.17 9.30
N PHE A 20 -6.14 7.61 9.52
CA PHE A 20 -7.29 8.31 10.06
C PHE A 20 -7.83 7.55 11.28
N GLN A 21 -7.74 8.20 12.45
CA GLN A 21 -8.32 7.68 13.70
C GLN A 21 -9.84 7.59 13.61
N ASP A 22 -10.45 8.59 12.97
CA ASP A 22 -11.89 8.64 12.72
C ASP A 22 -12.27 7.65 11.59
N LEU A 23 -13.07 6.65 11.94
CA LEU A 23 -13.54 5.61 11.02
C LEU A 23 -14.33 6.20 9.84
N SER A 24 -15.04 7.32 10.03
CA SER A 24 -15.82 7.97 8.97
C SER A 24 -14.96 8.56 7.85
N ARG A 25 -13.66 8.75 8.12
CA ARG A 25 -12.68 9.27 7.16
C ARG A 25 -11.89 8.16 6.47
N ARG A 26 -12.07 6.91 6.87
CA ARG A 26 -11.50 5.76 6.18
C ARG A 26 -12.28 5.54 4.89
N VAL A 27 -11.55 5.23 3.83
CA VAL A 27 -12.10 5.11 2.49
C VAL A 27 -11.84 3.72 1.90
N GLY A 28 -12.59 3.38 0.86
CA GLY A 28 -12.38 2.14 0.11
C GLY A 28 -11.09 2.16 -0.70
N PHE A 29 -10.79 1.02 -1.30
CA PHE A 29 -9.59 0.84 -2.13
C PHE A 29 -9.52 1.86 -3.28
N GLN A 30 -10.63 2.09 -3.98
CA GLN A 30 -10.67 2.97 -5.14
C GLN A 30 -10.41 4.43 -4.77
N GLU A 31 -11.02 4.92 -3.70
CA GLU A 31 -10.79 6.27 -3.19
C GLU A 31 -9.37 6.44 -2.64
N ALA A 32 -8.83 5.42 -1.97
CA ALA A 32 -7.45 5.44 -1.49
C ALA A 32 -6.46 5.53 -2.66
N ARG A 33 -6.69 4.76 -3.74
CA ARG A 33 -5.92 4.81 -4.98
C ARG A 33 -5.93 6.21 -5.59
N GLN A 34 -7.12 6.78 -5.77
CA GLN A 34 -7.26 8.13 -6.33
C GLN A 34 -6.58 9.18 -5.46
N ALA A 35 -6.65 9.07 -4.13
CA ALA A 35 -5.97 9.98 -3.23
C ALA A 35 -4.44 9.94 -3.39
N CYS A 36 -3.85 8.74 -3.53
CA CYS A 36 -2.43 8.60 -3.81
C CYS A 36 -2.04 9.18 -5.17
N GLU A 37 -2.85 8.96 -6.21
CA GLU A 37 -2.63 9.50 -7.56
C GLU A 37 -2.69 11.04 -7.56
N MET A 38 -3.66 11.64 -6.85
CA MET A 38 -3.75 13.10 -6.69
C MET A 38 -2.55 13.71 -5.95
N ASP A 39 -1.94 12.95 -5.03
CA ASP A 39 -0.71 13.34 -4.33
C ASP A 39 0.57 13.12 -5.17
N GLY A 40 0.44 12.70 -6.43
CA GLY A 40 1.56 12.44 -7.35
C GLY A 40 2.30 11.13 -7.05
N GLY A 41 1.65 10.19 -6.36
CA GLY A 41 2.16 8.85 -6.09
C GLY A 41 1.18 7.77 -6.54
N ALA A 42 1.32 6.57 -5.97
CA ALA A 42 0.39 5.47 -6.15
C ALA A 42 0.27 4.69 -4.84
N LEU A 43 -0.73 3.81 -4.74
CA LEU A 43 -0.73 2.80 -3.67
C LEU A 43 0.50 1.92 -3.80
N LEU A 44 1.09 1.56 -2.65
CA LEU A 44 2.37 0.85 -2.56
C LEU A 44 2.37 -0.45 -3.37
N SER A 45 3.33 -0.60 -4.29
CA SER A 45 3.81 -1.89 -4.75
C SER A 45 4.97 -2.36 -3.88
N LEU A 46 5.08 -3.67 -3.66
CA LEU A 46 6.25 -4.26 -2.99
C LEU A 46 7.18 -4.82 -4.05
N GLU A 47 8.41 -4.33 -4.12
CA GLU A 47 9.41 -4.67 -5.14
C GLU A 47 10.52 -5.59 -4.59
N SER A 48 10.62 -5.74 -3.27
CA SER A 48 11.63 -6.58 -2.62
C SER A 48 11.29 -6.92 -1.17
N GLU A 49 11.93 -7.97 -0.64
CA GLU A 49 11.84 -8.33 0.78
C GLU A 49 12.31 -7.20 1.69
N ALA A 50 13.40 -6.52 1.32
CA ALA A 50 13.94 -5.41 2.08
C ALA A 50 12.95 -4.22 2.16
N GLU A 51 12.22 -3.96 1.08
CA GLU A 51 11.15 -2.96 1.08
C GLU A 51 9.97 -3.40 1.96
N GLN A 52 9.54 -4.65 1.85
CA GLN A 52 8.50 -5.19 2.72
C GLN A 52 8.88 -5.04 4.21
N GLN A 53 10.08 -5.46 4.59
CA GLN A 53 10.59 -5.33 5.96
C GLN A 53 10.66 -3.86 6.40
N LEU A 54 11.06 -2.94 5.50
CA LEU A 54 11.07 -1.51 5.79
C LEU A 54 9.65 -1.01 6.11
N ILE A 55 8.66 -1.36 5.29
CA ILE A 55 7.27 -0.94 5.45
C ILE A 55 6.67 -1.54 6.72
N GLU A 56 6.88 -2.82 6.99
CA GLU A 56 6.43 -3.46 8.23
C GLU A 56 7.00 -2.76 9.47
N ASN A 57 8.30 -2.42 9.45
CA ASN A 57 8.94 -1.68 10.53
C ASN A 57 8.36 -0.27 10.71
N MET A 58 8.04 0.44 9.63
CA MET A 58 7.36 1.73 9.71
C MET A 58 5.99 1.61 10.38
N LEU A 59 5.20 0.62 9.97
CA LEU A 59 3.86 0.37 10.52
C LEU A 59 3.94 0.04 12.02
N GLN A 60 4.87 -0.83 12.42
CA GLN A 60 5.10 -1.16 13.83
C GLN A 60 5.57 0.05 14.66
N ASN A 61 6.38 0.93 14.09
CA ASN A 61 6.82 2.13 14.81
C ASN A 61 5.65 3.09 15.02
N LEU A 62 4.77 3.25 14.02
CA LEU A 62 3.57 4.09 14.17
C LEU A 62 2.61 3.57 15.24
N THR A 63 2.43 2.24 15.35
CA THR A 63 1.58 1.65 16.40
C THR A 63 2.17 1.82 17.80
N LYS A 64 3.50 1.81 17.94
CA LYS A 64 4.22 2.03 19.22
C LYS A 64 4.25 3.50 19.67
N SER A 65 4.19 4.47 18.75
CA SER A 65 4.49 5.89 18.98
C SER A 65 3.42 6.73 19.71
N GLY A 66 2.47 6.13 20.42
CA GLY A 66 1.69 6.86 21.43
C GLY A 66 0.20 7.10 21.18
N SER A 67 -0.49 6.22 20.44
CA SER A 67 -1.96 6.19 20.50
C SER A 67 -2.56 4.86 20.96
N GLY A 68 -1.75 3.80 21.11
CA GLY A 68 -2.25 2.47 21.46
C GLY A 68 -3.13 1.83 20.37
N ILE A 69 -3.15 2.41 19.16
CA ILE A 69 -4.10 1.98 18.12
C ILE A 69 -3.51 0.81 17.33
N SER A 70 -4.00 -0.38 17.69
CA SER A 70 -3.73 -1.68 17.06
C SER A 70 -4.65 -1.99 15.87
N ASP A 71 -5.45 -1.03 15.38
CA ASP A 71 -6.59 -1.29 14.47
C ASP A 71 -6.40 -0.75 13.05
N GLY A 72 -5.15 -0.54 12.63
CA GLY A 72 -4.82 0.10 11.35
C GLY A 72 -4.50 -0.90 10.26
N ASP A 73 -5.51 -1.43 9.57
CA ASP A 73 -5.30 -2.02 8.25
C ASP A 73 -5.01 -0.89 7.24
N PHE A 74 -4.01 -1.09 6.39
CA PHE A 74 -3.61 -0.12 5.36
C PHE A 74 -3.84 -0.71 3.98
N TRP A 75 -4.37 0.12 3.07
CA TRP A 75 -4.42 -0.23 1.66
C TRP A 75 -3.02 -0.23 1.05
N ILE A 76 -2.68 -1.31 0.37
CA ILE A 76 -1.56 -1.40 -0.58
C ILE A 76 -2.10 -1.61 -2.00
N GLY A 77 -1.25 -1.50 -3.01
CA GLY A 77 -1.66 -1.44 -4.42
C GLY A 77 -2.02 -2.77 -5.06
N LEU A 78 -1.93 -3.90 -4.35
CA LEU A 78 -2.25 -5.21 -4.93
C LEU A 78 -3.76 -5.36 -5.06
N TRP A 79 -4.25 -5.60 -6.27
CA TRP A 79 -5.67 -5.75 -6.54
C TRP A 79 -5.93 -6.85 -7.56
N ARG A 80 -7.13 -7.40 -7.53
CA ARG A 80 -7.58 -8.42 -8.46
C ARG A 80 -8.29 -7.78 -9.64
N SER A 81 -7.77 -7.97 -10.85
CA SER A 81 -8.42 -7.48 -12.08
C SER A 81 -9.54 -8.44 -12.50
N GLY A 82 -10.78 -7.95 -12.53
CA GLY A 82 -11.90 -8.61 -13.23
C GLY A 82 -12.54 -9.80 -12.51
N ASP A 83 -13.86 -9.84 -12.68
CA ASP A 83 -14.88 -10.81 -12.28
C ASP A 83 -14.39 -12.25 -12.14
N GLY A 84 -14.79 -12.89 -11.04
CA GLY A 84 -14.36 -14.22 -10.58
C GLY A 84 -14.56 -15.42 -11.52
N LEU A 85 -14.80 -15.19 -12.80
CA LEU A 85 -14.74 -16.18 -13.86
C LEU A 85 -13.28 -16.42 -14.23
N ALA A 86 -12.60 -17.22 -13.39
CA ALA A 86 -11.34 -17.84 -13.74
C ALA A 86 -11.58 -18.86 -14.87
N THR A 87 -11.85 -18.38 -16.08
CA THR A 87 -11.82 -19.20 -17.29
C THR A 87 -10.35 -19.38 -17.64
N SER A 88 -9.69 -20.38 -17.03
CA SER A 88 -8.33 -20.85 -17.34
C SER A 88 -7.11 -20.03 -16.88
N SER A 89 -7.27 -18.86 -16.25
CA SER A 89 -6.13 -18.07 -15.74
C SER A 89 -5.56 -18.64 -14.44
N VAL A 90 -4.23 -18.75 -14.32
CA VAL A 90 -3.54 -19.19 -13.10
C VAL A 90 -3.73 -18.12 -12.01
N CYS A 91 -3.97 -18.52 -10.75
CA CYS A 91 -4.30 -17.59 -9.66
C CYS A 91 -3.39 -16.34 -9.53
N PRO A 92 -2.05 -16.41 -9.70
CA PRO A 92 -1.17 -15.26 -9.62
C PRO A 92 -1.37 -14.21 -10.73
N ASP A 93 -1.94 -14.61 -11.87
CA ASP A 93 -2.17 -13.73 -13.02
C ASP A 93 -3.41 -12.83 -12.83
N LEU A 94 -4.25 -13.18 -11.85
CA LEU A 94 -5.42 -12.40 -11.46
C LEU A 94 -5.06 -11.15 -10.65
N TYR A 95 -3.87 -11.13 -10.04
CA TYR A 95 -3.41 -10.06 -9.16
C TYR A 95 -2.40 -9.17 -9.86
N GLN A 96 -2.63 -7.87 -9.78
CA GLN A 96 -1.82 -6.84 -10.42
C GLN A 96 -1.60 -5.69 -9.46
N TRP A 97 -0.50 -4.96 -9.62
CA TRP A 97 -0.26 -3.73 -8.87
C TRP A 97 -0.99 -2.55 -9.53
N ALA A 98 -1.60 -1.70 -8.71
CA ALA A 98 -2.41 -0.57 -9.18
C ALA A 98 -1.61 0.50 -9.93
N ASP A 99 -0.30 0.57 -9.68
CA ASP A 99 0.66 1.44 -10.36
C ASP A 99 1.22 0.84 -11.66
N GLY A 100 0.85 -0.41 -11.98
CA GLY A 100 1.33 -1.14 -13.14
C GLY A 100 2.71 -1.79 -12.95
N SER A 101 3.24 -1.85 -11.72
CA SER A 101 4.49 -2.56 -11.46
C SER A 101 4.37 -4.06 -11.79
N ILE A 102 5.46 -4.64 -12.27
CA ILE A 102 5.55 -6.07 -12.62
C ILE A 102 6.17 -6.90 -11.50
N SER A 103 6.22 -6.36 -10.27
CA SER A 103 6.92 -7.01 -9.17
C SER A 103 6.38 -8.42 -8.91
N PRO A 104 7.28 -9.42 -8.83
CA PRO A 104 6.91 -10.79 -8.47
C PRO A 104 6.63 -10.94 -6.96
N PHE A 105 6.81 -9.88 -6.15
CA PHE A 105 6.66 -9.92 -4.70
C PHE A 105 5.17 -9.85 -4.30
N ARG A 106 4.38 -10.87 -4.66
CA ARG A 106 2.94 -10.99 -4.41
C ARG A 106 2.51 -12.44 -4.20
#